data_AF-A0A4S4NEU2-F1
#
_entry.id   AF-A0A4S4NEU2-F1
#
_cell.length_a   1.000
_cell.length_b   1.000
_cell.length_c   1.000
_cell.angle_alpha   90.00
_cell.angle_beta   90.00
_cell.angle_gamma   90.00
#
_symmetry.space_group_name_H-M   'P 1'
#
loop_
_entity.id
_entity.type
_entity.pdbx_description
1 polymer ?
#
loop_
_entity_poly.entity_id
_entity_poly.type
_entity_poly.pdbx_seq_one_letter_code
_entity_poly.pdbx_strand_id
1 'polypeptide(L)'
;MYTPAITGTGVFTPELSISNAELVEAFNSYADKWNETHAAEIASGEVAAMEHSSEEFIVKASGIESRYVLDKSGILDPDVMHPKLRQRDDSEPGVMAEMGVDSCRKALADAGKTAADVDAVICAASNHERAYPAIAIEIQELLGIDGFAFDMNVACSSATFGLQAACDMIRSGSIRSALVVNPEICSAHLEWRDRDCHFIFGDVSTAVLVERIEDATGPHFEVKSTRCATQFSNNIRNNHGFLRRTRPDGVADRRDMQFMQEGRKVFKEVLPLVSQHIADHMSDEGVEASDLKRLWLHQANKSMNDFIGKKVLGRTPEPEEQPNILQDYANTSSAGSIIAFAKYSDDLKEGDYGLICSFGAGYSVGSVLVQRHG
;
A
#
# COMPACT_ATOMS: atom_id res chain seq x y z
N MET A 1 -2.93 -31.30 -1.48
CA MET A 1 -2.84 -29.90 -1.02
C MET A 1 -3.56 -29.08 -2.08
N TYR A 2 -4.47 -28.19 -1.72
CA TYR A 2 -5.18 -27.39 -2.72
C TYR A 2 -4.24 -26.35 -3.33
N THR A 3 -4.47 -26.00 -4.59
CA THR A 3 -3.70 -24.95 -5.28
C THR A 3 -4.46 -23.63 -5.17
N PRO A 4 -3.88 -22.58 -4.57
CA PRO A 4 -4.50 -21.27 -4.51
C PRO A 4 -4.39 -20.54 -5.85
N ALA A 5 -5.42 -19.80 -6.22
CA ALA A 5 -5.48 -18.93 -7.38
C ALA A 5 -6.10 -17.59 -7.01
N ILE A 6 -5.56 -16.51 -7.58
CA ILE A 6 -6.19 -15.19 -7.56
C ILE A 6 -7.20 -15.15 -8.70
N THR A 7 -8.48 -14.96 -8.38
CA THR A 7 -9.59 -15.05 -9.33
C THR A 7 -10.36 -13.76 -9.50
N GLY A 8 -10.17 -12.79 -8.61
CA GLY A 8 -10.77 -11.47 -8.75
C GLY A 8 -10.00 -10.38 -8.04
N THR A 9 -10.03 -9.19 -8.61
CA THR A 9 -9.42 -7.99 -8.04
C THR A 9 -10.40 -6.83 -7.99
N GLY A 10 -10.21 -5.95 -7.02
CA GLY A 10 -11.05 -4.76 -6.86
C GLY A 10 -10.25 -3.57 -6.39
N VAL A 11 -10.56 -2.40 -6.94
CA VAL A 11 -9.93 -1.13 -6.58
C VAL A 11 -11.00 -0.09 -6.29
N PHE A 12 -11.01 0.40 -5.06
CA PHE A 12 -11.67 1.65 -4.67
C PHE A 12 -10.67 2.79 -4.82
N THR A 13 -11.05 3.86 -5.52
CA THR A 13 -10.27 5.09 -5.63
C THR A 13 -11.14 6.25 -5.15
N PRO A 14 -10.69 7.07 -4.17
CA PRO A 14 -11.42 8.27 -3.77
C PRO A 14 -11.69 9.22 -4.94
N GLU A 15 -12.78 9.98 -4.86
CA GLU A 15 -13.15 10.93 -5.93
C GLU A 15 -12.26 12.17 -5.99
N LEU A 16 -11.69 12.57 -4.84
CA LEU A 16 -10.86 13.76 -4.75
C LEU A 16 -9.40 13.42 -5.06
N SER A 17 -8.74 14.31 -5.81
CA SER A 17 -7.30 14.26 -6.05
C SER A 17 -6.63 15.58 -5.71
N ILE A 18 -5.35 15.52 -5.34
CA ILE A 18 -4.48 16.67 -5.11
C ILE A 18 -3.33 16.59 -6.11
N SER A 19 -3.18 17.61 -6.95
CA SER A 19 -2.00 17.75 -7.82
C SER A 19 -0.77 18.18 -7.03
N ASN A 20 0.44 17.99 -7.57
CA ASN A 20 1.65 18.54 -6.97
C ASN A 20 1.57 20.07 -6.81
N ALA A 21 1.01 20.78 -7.79
CA ALA A 21 0.86 22.24 -7.73
C ALA A 21 0.05 22.67 -6.49
N GLU A 22 -1.13 22.09 -6.28
CA GLU A 22 -1.99 22.40 -5.12
C GLU A 22 -1.29 22.07 -3.80
N LEU A 23 -0.62 20.92 -3.73
CA LEU A 23 0.09 20.49 -2.52
C LEU A 23 1.26 21.41 -2.19
N VAL A 24 2.02 21.82 -3.20
CA VAL A 24 3.17 22.73 -3.04
C VAL A 24 2.71 24.12 -2.62
N GLU A 25 1.60 24.62 -3.16
CA GLU A 25 1.01 25.90 -2.75
C GLU A 25 0.64 25.90 -1.27
N ALA A 26 -0.05 24.85 -0.80
CA ALA A 26 -0.42 24.68 0.60
C ALA A 26 0.82 24.55 1.51
N PHE A 27 1.77 23.68 1.13
CA PHE A 27 3.00 23.46 1.89
C PHE A 27 3.84 24.74 2.02
N ASN A 28 4.03 25.48 0.92
CA ASN A 28 4.84 26.71 0.94
C ASN A 28 4.14 27.81 1.75
N SER A 29 2.81 27.89 1.67
CA SER A 29 2.02 28.80 2.52
C SER A 29 2.17 28.46 4.02
N TYR A 30 2.18 27.18 4.38
CA TYR A 30 2.48 26.72 5.74
C TYR A 30 3.91 27.09 6.15
N ALA A 31 4.90 26.81 5.29
CA ALA A 31 6.31 27.10 5.56
C ALA A 31 6.56 28.60 5.79
N ASP A 32 5.92 29.48 5.00
CA ASP A 32 6.02 30.93 5.17
C ASP A 32 5.46 31.38 6.53
N LYS A 33 4.26 30.92 6.88
CA LYS A 33 3.64 31.21 8.19
C LYS A 33 4.49 30.70 9.36
N TRP A 34 5.03 29.49 9.22
CA TRP A 34 5.89 28.89 10.23
C TRP A 34 7.18 29.71 10.40
N ASN A 35 7.83 30.08 9.30
CA ASN A 35 9.05 30.90 9.31
C ASN A 35 8.81 32.30 9.91
N GLU A 36 7.66 32.92 9.63
CA GLU A 36 7.28 34.20 10.22
C GLU A 36 7.09 34.07 11.74
N THR A 37 6.40 33.01 12.18
CA THR A 37 6.14 32.74 13.60
C THR A 37 7.44 32.47 14.38
N HIS A 38 8.41 31.80 13.77
CA HIS A 38 9.68 31.41 14.41
C HIS A 38 10.86 32.33 14.01
N ALA A 39 10.59 33.52 13.49
CA ALA A 39 11.62 34.40 12.93
C ALA A 39 12.76 34.74 13.92
N ALA A 40 12.43 34.90 15.21
CA ALA A 40 13.43 35.16 16.25
C ALA A 40 14.33 33.94 16.53
N GLU A 41 13.75 32.75 16.59
CA GLU A 41 14.48 31.49 16.79
C GLU A 41 15.39 31.20 15.59
N ILE A 42 14.89 31.41 14.37
CA ILE A 42 15.68 31.31 13.13
C ILE A 42 16.85 32.30 13.14
N ALA A 43 16.62 33.56 13.50
CA ALA A 43 17.66 34.58 13.57
C ALA A 43 18.75 34.26 14.61
N SER A 44 18.37 33.57 15.70
CA SER A 44 19.29 33.11 16.73
C SER A 44 20.03 31.81 16.39
N GLY A 45 19.58 31.09 15.36
CA GLY A 45 20.12 29.80 14.95
C GLY A 45 19.64 28.61 15.79
N GLU A 46 18.61 28.80 16.62
CA GLU A 46 18.00 27.72 17.42
C GLU A 46 17.28 26.70 16.54
N VAL A 47 16.60 27.18 15.50
CA VAL A 47 15.91 26.35 14.50
C VAL A 47 16.31 26.78 13.09
N ALA A 48 16.30 25.83 12.15
CA ALA A 48 16.46 26.14 10.74
C ALA A 48 15.13 26.66 10.16
N ALA A 49 15.21 27.60 9.21
CA ALA A 49 14.05 27.99 8.43
C ALA A 49 13.53 26.80 7.61
N MET A 50 12.22 26.66 7.51
CA MET A 50 11.60 25.71 6.61
C MET A 50 11.88 26.09 5.15
N GLU A 51 12.37 25.13 4.38
CA GLU A 51 12.55 25.27 2.95
C GLU A 51 11.21 25.07 2.22
N HIS A 52 11.03 25.76 1.10
CA HIS A 52 9.91 25.53 0.19
C HIS A 52 10.05 24.21 -0.58
N SER A 53 8.92 23.59 -0.87
CA SER A 53 8.83 22.48 -1.81
C SER A 53 8.58 22.99 -3.25
N SER A 54 8.70 22.09 -4.22
CA SER A 54 8.38 22.38 -5.62
C SER A 54 7.91 21.13 -6.36
N GLU A 55 7.12 21.32 -7.41
CA GLU A 55 6.64 20.21 -8.25
C GLU A 55 7.81 19.44 -8.88
N GLU A 56 8.82 20.17 -9.37
CA GLU A 56 10.04 19.58 -9.94
C GLU A 56 10.77 18.70 -8.92
N PHE A 57 10.86 19.16 -7.66
CA PHE A 57 11.46 18.36 -6.59
C PHE A 57 10.70 17.06 -6.37
N ILE A 58 9.36 17.11 -6.28
CA ILE A 58 8.51 15.93 -6.04
C ILE A 58 8.66 14.91 -7.18
N VAL A 59 8.49 15.36 -8.43
CA VAL A 59 8.58 14.49 -9.62
C VAL A 59 9.98 13.88 -9.72
N LYS A 60 11.03 14.67 -9.51
CA LYS A 60 12.41 14.17 -9.56
C LYS A 60 12.73 13.19 -8.43
N ALA A 61 12.17 13.41 -7.24
CA ALA A 61 12.43 12.56 -6.07
C ALA A 61 11.70 11.21 -6.15
N SER A 62 10.54 11.15 -6.84
CA SER A 62 9.63 10.00 -6.72
C SER A 62 8.98 9.53 -8.03
N GLY A 63 8.76 10.43 -8.99
CA GLY A 63 7.89 10.20 -10.15
C GLY A 63 6.40 10.41 -9.88
N ILE A 64 6.03 10.93 -8.70
CA ILE A 64 4.63 11.20 -8.31
C ILE A 64 4.17 12.53 -8.93
N GLU A 65 2.97 12.58 -9.49
CA GLU A 65 2.37 13.78 -10.10
C GLU A 65 1.10 14.22 -9.38
N SER A 66 0.33 13.26 -8.85
CA SER A 66 -0.88 13.49 -8.07
C SER A 66 -1.11 12.36 -7.06
N ARG A 67 -2.12 12.55 -6.21
CA ARG A 67 -2.63 11.52 -5.30
C ARG A 67 -4.12 11.67 -5.09
N TYR A 68 -4.80 10.55 -4.89
CA TYR A 68 -6.17 10.54 -4.40
C TYR A 68 -6.21 10.68 -2.88
N VAL A 69 -7.21 11.37 -2.34
CA VAL A 69 -7.38 11.59 -0.90
C VAL A 69 -8.86 11.54 -0.53
N LEU A 70 -9.17 11.18 0.72
CA LEU A 70 -10.54 11.21 1.23
C LEU A 70 -11.02 12.63 1.60
N ASP A 71 -10.12 13.50 2.04
CA ASP A 71 -10.42 14.91 2.30
C ASP A 71 -9.33 15.80 1.71
N LYS A 72 -9.73 16.67 0.80
CA LYS A 72 -8.84 17.66 0.17
C LYS A 72 -8.77 18.95 0.98
N SER A 73 -9.84 19.31 1.68
CA SER A 73 -10.00 20.64 2.28
C SER A 73 -9.10 20.86 3.48
N GLY A 74 -8.96 19.87 4.37
CA GLY A 74 -8.06 19.95 5.52
C GLY A 74 -6.59 19.80 5.15
N ILE A 75 -6.29 18.97 4.14
CA ILE A 75 -4.91 18.76 3.69
C ILE A 75 -4.33 20.03 3.06
N LEU A 76 -5.12 20.73 2.24
CA LEU A 76 -4.66 21.95 1.54
C LEU A 76 -4.81 23.24 2.35
N ASP A 77 -5.37 23.17 3.56
CA ASP A 77 -5.47 24.31 4.46
C ASP A 77 -4.15 24.46 5.25
N PRO A 78 -3.35 25.52 5.02
CA PRO A 78 -2.06 25.71 5.68
C PRO A 78 -2.17 25.94 7.19
N ASP A 79 -3.38 26.18 7.73
CA ASP A 79 -3.59 26.25 9.18
C ASP A 79 -3.98 24.87 9.79
N VAL A 80 -4.09 23.82 8.96
CA VAL A 80 -4.54 22.48 9.36
C VAL A 80 -3.51 21.41 8.98
N MET A 81 -3.18 21.27 7.69
CA MET A 81 -2.21 20.30 7.17
C MET A 81 -2.48 18.83 7.57
N HIS A 82 -3.75 18.40 7.56
CA HIS A 82 -4.18 17.00 7.73
C HIS A 82 -5.65 16.83 7.30
N PRO A 83 -6.12 15.62 6.95
CA PRO A 83 -7.52 15.43 6.57
C PRO A 83 -8.48 15.72 7.74
N LYS A 84 -9.64 16.32 7.42
CA LYS A 84 -10.77 16.58 8.33
C LYS A 84 -11.92 15.61 8.08
N LEU A 85 -11.69 14.33 8.38
CA LEU A 85 -12.73 13.31 8.24
C LEU A 85 -13.81 13.47 9.34
N ARG A 86 -15.07 13.31 8.95
CA ARG A 86 -16.21 13.33 9.89
C ARG A 86 -16.10 12.14 10.85
N GLN A 87 -16.23 12.39 12.15
CA GLN A 87 -16.43 11.34 13.13
C GLN A 87 -17.78 10.64 12.89
N ARG A 88 -17.75 9.31 12.81
CA ARG A 88 -18.92 8.44 12.61
C ARG A 88 -19.37 7.85 13.95
N ASP A 89 -20.67 7.61 14.06
CA ASP A 89 -21.24 6.84 15.19
C ASP A 89 -20.98 5.34 14.99
N ASP A 90 -20.99 4.55 16.07
CA ASP A 90 -20.77 3.10 16.01
C ASP A 90 -21.86 2.35 15.20
N SER A 91 -23.02 2.99 14.94
CA SER A 91 -24.06 2.46 14.06
C SER A 91 -23.81 2.69 12.56
N GLU A 92 -22.78 3.46 12.21
CA GLU A 92 -22.36 3.72 10.83
C GLU A 92 -21.07 2.92 10.53
N PRO A 93 -20.87 2.46 9.28
CA PRO A 93 -19.61 1.84 8.89
C PRO A 93 -18.41 2.76 9.13
N GLY A 94 -17.31 2.21 9.65
CA GLY A 94 -16.00 2.85 9.69
C GLY A 94 -15.55 3.30 8.29
N VAL A 95 -14.71 4.34 8.22
CA VAL A 95 -14.24 4.88 6.93
C VAL A 95 -13.42 3.83 6.19
N MET A 96 -12.52 3.15 6.93
CA MET A 96 -11.68 2.09 6.39
C MET A 96 -12.50 0.87 5.96
N ALA A 97 -13.56 0.53 6.71
CA ALA A 97 -14.46 -0.56 6.36
C ALA A 97 -15.27 -0.27 5.09
N GLU A 98 -15.80 0.95 4.94
CA GLU A 98 -16.54 1.36 3.74
C GLU A 98 -15.69 1.25 2.46
N MET A 99 -14.45 1.74 2.50
CA MET A 99 -13.50 1.58 1.39
C MET A 99 -13.20 0.11 1.09
N GLY A 100 -13.01 -0.69 2.14
CA GLY A 100 -12.78 -2.13 2.06
C GLY A 100 -13.93 -2.85 1.37
N VAL A 101 -15.17 -2.60 1.82
CA VAL A 101 -16.40 -3.17 1.25
C VAL A 101 -16.54 -2.87 -0.23
N ASP A 102 -16.26 -1.64 -0.68
CA ASP A 102 -16.30 -1.30 -2.11
C ASP A 102 -15.30 -2.15 -2.92
N SER A 103 -14.03 -2.17 -2.50
CA SER A 103 -13.02 -2.95 -3.20
C SER A 103 -13.31 -4.46 -3.17
N CYS A 104 -13.82 -5.00 -2.07
CA CYS A 104 -14.23 -6.40 -1.96
C CYS A 104 -15.40 -6.73 -2.90
N ARG A 105 -16.42 -5.87 -2.99
CA ARG A 105 -17.54 -6.08 -3.93
C ARG A 105 -17.06 -6.13 -5.38
N LYS A 106 -16.10 -5.28 -5.74
CA LYS A 106 -15.48 -5.30 -7.08
C LYS A 106 -14.70 -6.60 -7.32
N ALA A 107 -13.90 -7.05 -6.35
CA ALA A 107 -13.18 -8.32 -6.46
C ALA A 107 -14.11 -9.54 -6.57
N LEU A 108 -15.20 -9.56 -5.80
CA LEU A 108 -16.22 -10.60 -5.91
C LEU A 108 -16.93 -10.57 -7.27
N ALA A 109 -17.27 -9.37 -7.76
CA ALA A 109 -17.90 -9.21 -9.07
C ALA A 109 -16.97 -9.67 -10.21
N ASP A 110 -15.68 -9.32 -10.14
CA ASP A 110 -14.63 -9.72 -11.09
C ASP A 110 -14.49 -11.26 -11.15
N ALA A 111 -14.52 -11.91 -9.99
CA ALA A 111 -14.47 -13.38 -9.91
C ALA A 111 -15.81 -14.08 -10.23
N GLY A 112 -16.93 -13.35 -10.35
CA GLY A 112 -18.26 -13.93 -10.47
C GLY A 112 -18.73 -14.66 -9.20
N LYS A 113 -18.32 -14.16 -8.02
CA LYS A 113 -18.56 -14.77 -6.70
C LYS A 113 -19.45 -13.92 -5.82
N THR A 114 -19.93 -14.53 -4.75
CA THR A 114 -20.79 -13.90 -3.75
C THR A 114 -20.22 -14.07 -2.34
N ALA A 115 -20.83 -13.43 -1.35
CA ALA A 115 -20.41 -13.55 0.05
C ALA A 115 -20.43 -15.01 0.56
N ALA A 116 -21.34 -15.85 0.06
CA ALA A 116 -21.43 -17.27 0.44
C ALA A 116 -20.24 -18.12 -0.05
N ASP A 117 -19.49 -17.58 -0.99
CA ASP A 117 -18.30 -18.23 -1.56
C ASP A 117 -17.03 -17.88 -0.79
N VAL A 118 -17.09 -17.02 0.24
CA VAL A 118 -15.95 -16.56 1.04
C VAL A 118 -15.98 -17.18 2.43
N ASP A 119 -14.85 -17.71 2.89
CA ASP A 119 -14.73 -18.26 4.26
C ASP A 119 -13.91 -17.38 5.20
N ALA A 120 -13.09 -16.47 4.67
CA ALA A 120 -12.26 -15.57 5.46
C ALA A 120 -12.10 -14.16 4.87
N VAL A 121 -12.01 -13.16 5.74
CA VAL A 121 -11.64 -11.77 5.39
C VAL A 121 -10.37 -11.38 6.13
N ILE A 122 -9.33 -10.98 5.39
CA ILE A 122 -8.04 -10.56 5.94
C ILE A 122 -7.84 -9.07 5.62
N CYS A 123 -7.97 -8.21 6.63
CA CYS A 123 -7.66 -6.78 6.47
C CYS A 123 -6.17 -6.55 6.71
N ALA A 124 -5.41 -6.52 5.62
CA ALA A 124 -3.97 -6.42 5.62
C ALA A 124 -3.51 -5.03 5.17
N ALA A 125 -3.41 -4.08 6.09
CA ALA A 125 -3.12 -2.67 5.80
C ALA A 125 -1.97 -2.13 6.68
N SER A 126 -1.45 -0.96 6.32
CA SER A 126 -0.34 -0.36 7.05
C SER A 126 -0.74 0.35 8.35
N ASN A 127 -2.02 0.64 8.53
CA ASN A 127 -2.58 1.15 9.76
C ASN A 127 -4.06 0.75 9.88
N HIS A 128 -4.58 0.64 11.10
CA HIS A 128 -5.98 0.33 11.35
C HIS A 128 -6.62 1.48 12.13
N GLU A 129 -7.81 1.91 11.72
CA GLU A 129 -8.51 3.04 12.37
C GLU A 129 -8.84 2.79 13.85
N ARG A 130 -8.91 1.52 14.27
CA ARG A 130 -9.11 1.12 15.67
C ARG A 130 -8.45 -0.24 15.96
N ALA A 131 -8.31 -0.56 17.25
CA ALA A 131 -7.73 -1.82 17.68
C ALA A 131 -8.75 -2.97 17.77
N TYR A 132 -9.98 -2.66 18.19
CA TYR A 132 -11.10 -3.60 18.27
C TYR A 132 -12.44 -2.85 18.29
N PRO A 133 -13.55 -3.47 17.81
CA PRO A 133 -13.56 -4.72 17.03
C PRO A 133 -12.77 -4.57 15.72
N ALA A 134 -12.26 -5.68 15.18
CA ALA A 134 -11.39 -5.64 14.00
C ALA A 134 -12.10 -5.03 12.78
N ILE A 135 -11.35 -4.35 11.91
CA ILE A 135 -11.88 -3.78 10.66
C ILE A 135 -12.34 -4.90 9.74
N ALA A 136 -11.59 -6.00 9.68
CA ALA A 136 -11.94 -7.17 8.88
C ALA A 136 -13.30 -7.77 9.29
N ILE A 137 -13.62 -7.80 10.59
CA ILE A 137 -14.90 -8.33 11.09
C ILE A 137 -16.06 -7.41 10.70
N GLU A 138 -15.85 -6.09 10.70
CA GLU A 138 -16.86 -5.16 10.22
C GLU A 138 -17.07 -5.29 8.69
N ILE A 139 -15.98 -5.40 7.91
CA ILE A 139 -16.08 -5.66 6.45
C ILE A 139 -16.82 -6.98 6.18
N GLN A 140 -16.51 -8.02 6.96
CA GLN A 140 -17.17 -9.33 6.89
C GLN A 140 -18.69 -9.19 7.11
N GLU A 141 -19.11 -8.53 8.18
CA GLU A 141 -20.53 -8.29 8.49
C GLU A 141 -21.22 -7.48 7.38
N LEU A 142 -20.61 -6.39 6.91
CA LEU A 142 -21.17 -5.51 5.88
C LEU A 142 -21.31 -6.18 4.50
N LEU A 143 -20.54 -7.22 4.23
CA LEU A 143 -20.64 -8.04 3.03
C LEU A 143 -21.59 -9.23 3.20
N GLY A 144 -21.96 -9.60 4.43
CA GLY A 144 -22.74 -10.79 4.73
C GLY A 144 -21.95 -12.09 4.55
N ILE A 145 -20.66 -12.07 4.89
CA ILE A 145 -19.76 -13.22 4.76
C ILE A 145 -19.76 -14.02 6.07
N ASP A 146 -20.07 -15.32 5.99
CA ASP A 146 -19.89 -16.24 7.11
C ASP A 146 -18.41 -16.68 7.26
N GLY A 147 -18.03 -17.22 8.41
CA GLY A 147 -16.66 -17.68 8.67
C GLY A 147 -15.92 -16.78 9.66
N PHE A 148 -14.68 -16.40 9.36
CA PHE A 148 -13.86 -15.62 10.28
C PHE A 148 -13.11 -14.47 9.60
N ALA A 149 -12.72 -13.48 10.38
CA ALA A 149 -11.98 -12.33 9.87
C ALA A 149 -10.96 -11.83 10.89
N PHE A 150 -9.85 -11.26 10.39
CA PHE A 150 -8.83 -10.67 11.24
C PHE A 150 -8.06 -9.55 10.54
N ASP A 151 -7.55 -8.64 11.37
CA ASP A 151 -6.65 -7.56 10.97
C ASP A 151 -5.19 -8.03 11.06
N MET A 152 -4.35 -7.64 10.09
CA MET A 152 -2.91 -7.86 10.14
C MET A 152 -2.15 -6.65 9.59
N ASN A 153 -0.96 -6.39 10.13
CA ASN A 153 -0.14 -5.23 9.76
C ASN A 153 1.35 -5.60 9.66
N VAL A 154 1.90 -5.42 8.47
CA VAL A 154 3.34 -5.38 8.19
C VAL A 154 3.63 -4.25 7.19
N ALA A 155 2.98 -3.11 7.46
CA ALA A 155 3.10 -1.88 6.68
C ALA A 155 3.01 -2.11 5.17
N CYS A 156 4.04 -1.70 4.42
CA CYS A 156 4.10 -1.70 2.96
C CYS A 156 3.99 -3.09 2.32
N SER A 157 4.24 -4.17 3.08
CA SER A 157 4.14 -5.55 2.56
C SER A 157 2.89 -6.29 3.01
N SER A 158 1.92 -5.61 3.62
CA SER A 158 0.74 -6.27 4.19
C SER A 158 -0.05 -7.08 3.15
N ALA A 159 -0.19 -6.58 1.93
CA ALA A 159 -0.91 -7.31 0.87
C ALA A 159 -0.26 -8.65 0.52
N THR A 160 1.07 -8.70 0.31
CA THR A 160 1.75 -9.95 -0.05
C THR A 160 1.84 -10.93 1.12
N PHE A 161 1.98 -10.44 2.35
CA PHE A 161 1.93 -11.28 3.55
C PHE A 161 0.50 -11.81 3.79
N GLY A 162 -0.53 -10.99 3.51
CA GLY A 162 -1.93 -11.41 3.54
C GLY A 162 -2.24 -12.47 2.48
N LEU A 163 -1.71 -12.30 1.26
CA LEU A 163 -1.78 -13.32 0.20
C LEU A 163 -1.10 -14.62 0.62
N GLN A 164 0.10 -14.57 1.23
CA GLN A 164 0.76 -15.77 1.76
C GLN A 164 -0.11 -16.47 2.81
N ALA A 165 -0.64 -15.73 3.80
CA ALA A 165 -1.51 -16.30 4.82
C ALA A 165 -2.78 -16.95 4.23
N ALA A 166 -3.44 -16.28 3.27
CA ALA A 166 -4.59 -16.83 2.55
C ALA A 166 -4.22 -18.11 1.77
N CYS A 167 -3.12 -18.07 1.02
CA CYS A 167 -2.63 -19.22 0.25
C CYS A 167 -2.32 -20.42 1.15
N ASP A 168 -1.69 -20.20 2.30
CA ASP A 168 -1.35 -21.27 3.24
C ASP A 168 -2.60 -21.88 3.90
N MET A 169 -3.60 -21.05 4.23
CA MET A 169 -4.89 -21.52 4.72
C MET A 169 -5.67 -22.33 3.67
N ILE A 170 -5.61 -21.93 2.39
CA ILE A 170 -6.20 -22.68 1.27
C ILE A 170 -5.45 -24.01 1.06
N ARG A 171 -4.11 -23.97 0.97
CA ARG A 171 -3.26 -25.16 0.79
C ARG A 171 -3.53 -26.21 1.87
N SER A 172 -3.63 -25.78 3.12
CA SER A 172 -3.95 -26.64 4.27
C SER A 172 -5.40 -27.13 4.31
N GLY A 173 -6.30 -26.52 3.54
CA GLY A 173 -7.71 -26.88 3.47
C GLY A 173 -8.59 -26.30 4.58
N SER A 174 -8.06 -25.38 5.39
CA SER A 174 -8.82 -24.71 6.46
C SER A 174 -9.89 -23.75 5.93
N ILE A 175 -9.71 -23.23 4.72
CA ILE A 175 -10.68 -22.41 3.99
C ILE A 175 -10.73 -22.84 2.52
N ARG A 176 -11.80 -22.46 1.82
CA ARG A 176 -11.96 -22.55 0.36
C ARG A 176 -11.43 -21.28 -0.31
N SER A 177 -11.66 -20.13 0.31
CA SER A 177 -11.31 -18.83 -0.25
C SER A 177 -11.17 -17.76 0.83
N ALA A 178 -10.48 -16.69 0.49
CA ALA A 178 -10.36 -15.49 1.31
C ALA A 178 -10.40 -14.22 0.47
N LEU A 179 -11.01 -13.18 1.02
CA LEU A 179 -10.78 -11.80 0.59
C LEU A 179 -9.57 -11.24 1.36
N VAL A 180 -8.51 -10.88 0.64
CA VAL A 180 -7.40 -10.09 1.18
C VAL A 180 -7.66 -8.64 0.80
N VAL A 181 -7.94 -7.79 1.78
CA VAL A 181 -8.34 -6.39 1.59
C VAL A 181 -7.30 -5.44 2.21
N ASN A 182 -6.96 -4.37 1.49
CA ASN A 182 -5.89 -3.43 1.81
C ASN A 182 -6.42 -1.98 1.76
N PRO A 183 -7.28 -1.56 2.69
CA PRO A 183 -7.74 -0.18 2.75
C PRO A 183 -6.66 0.69 3.39
N GLU A 184 -6.17 1.68 2.64
CA GLU A 184 -5.04 2.53 3.00
C GLU A 184 -5.50 3.99 3.00
N ILE A 185 -5.60 4.57 4.20
CA ILE A 185 -5.86 6.00 4.42
C ILE A 185 -4.55 6.64 4.86
N CYS A 186 -3.57 6.62 3.96
CA CYS A 186 -2.21 7.04 4.29
C CYS A 186 -2.13 8.54 4.59
N SER A 187 -3.06 9.34 4.03
CA SER A 187 -3.19 10.77 4.31
C SER A 187 -3.37 11.09 5.79
N ALA A 188 -3.98 10.20 6.57
CA ALA A 188 -4.28 10.41 7.99
C ALA A 188 -3.06 10.26 8.91
N HIS A 189 -2.01 9.59 8.43
CA HIS A 189 -0.77 9.38 9.20
C HIS A 189 0.48 9.92 8.49
N LEU A 190 0.28 10.70 7.43
CA LEU A 190 1.34 11.44 6.76
C LEU A 190 1.65 12.73 7.53
N GLU A 191 2.93 13.10 7.56
CA GLU A 191 3.31 14.43 8.00
C GLU A 191 3.32 15.37 6.79
N TRP A 192 2.23 16.12 6.63
CA TRP A 192 2.07 17.09 5.55
C TRP A 192 2.95 18.33 5.74
N ARG A 193 3.48 18.55 6.95
CA ARG A 193 4.36 19.69 7.28
C ARG A 193 5.84 19.38 7.08
N ASP A 194 6.17 18.19 6.61
CA ASP A 194 7.55 17.77 6.35
C ASP A 194 7.84 17.70 4.85
N ARG A 195 8.74 18.58 4.40
CA ARG A 195 9.14 18.73 2.99
C ARG A 195 9.61 17.42 2.37
N ASP A 196 10.25 16.54 3.14
CA ASP A 196 10.86 15.32 2.63
C ASP A 196 9.85 14.18 2.46
N CYS A 197 8.65 14.28 3.04
CA CYS A 197 7.64 13.23 2.91
C CYS A 197 6.21 13.66 2.54
N HIS A 198 5.84 14.95 2.62
CA HIS A 198 4.45 15.40 2.43
C HIS A 198 3.80 14.99 1.10
N PHE A 199 4.61 14.68 0.09
CA PHE A 199 4.15 14.27 -1.24
C PHE A 199 4.03 12.76 -1.44
N ILE A 200 4.51 11.95 -0.49
CA ILE A 200 4.78 10.53 -0.69
C ILE A 200 3.49 9.72 -0.80
N PHE A 201 2.47 9.97 0.02
CA PHE A 201 1.34 9.06 0.14
C PHE A 201 0.03 9.54 -0.51
N GLY A 202 -0.82 8.57 -0.84
CA GLY A 202 -2.21 8.74 -1.24
C GLY A 202 -3.13 7.69 -0.62
N ASP A 203 -4.44 7.86 -0.80
CA ASP A 203 -5.48 7.00 -0.24
C ASP A 203 -6.10 6.08 -1.29
N VAL A 204 -6.39 4.82 -0.92
CA VAL A 204 -6.97 3.81 -1.81
C VAL A 204 -7.52 2.63 -1.00
N SER A 205 -8.34 1.76 -1.60
CA SER A 205 -8.48 0.38 -1.09
C SER A 205 -8.39 -0.61 -2.23
N THR A 206 -7.65 -1.70 -2.02
CA THR A 206 -7.65 -2.85 -2.93
C THR A 206 -8.18 -4.10 -2.27
N ALA A 207 -8.75 -5.00 -3.04
CA ALA A 207 -9.08 -6.35 -2.59
C ALA A 207 -8.67 -7.37 -3.65
N VAL A 208 -8.27 -8.55 -3.17
CA VAL A 208 -8.01 -9.72 -4.00
C VAL A 208 -8.81 -10.89 -3.44
N LEU A 209 -9.58 -11.57 -4.29
CA LEU A 209 -10.14 -12.87 -3.97
C LEU A 209 -9.11 -13.95 -4.32
N VAL A 210 -8.74 -14.73 -3.31
CA VAL A 210 -7.94 -15.95 -3.48
C VAL A 210 -8.83 -17.13 -3.17
N GLU A 211 -8.90 -18.11 -4.06
CA GLU A 211 -9.67 -19.34 -3.86
C GLU A 211 -8.91 -20.56 -4.36
N ARG A 212 -9.47 -21.75 -4.16
CA ARG A 212 -8.94 -22.98 -4.76
C ARG A 212 -9.09 -22.89 -6.27
N ILE A 213 -8.06 -23.30 -7.01
CA ILE A 213 -8.07 -23.27 -8.47
C ILE A 213 -9.23 -24.08 -9.08
N GLU A 214 -9.68 -25.14 -8.39
CA GLU A 214 -10.82 -25.97 -8.82
C GLU A 214 -12.17 -25.25 -8.71
N ASP A 215 -12.25 -24.17 -7.93
CA ASP A 215 -13.44 -23.33 -7.78
C ASP A 215 -13.42 -22.12 -8.74
N ALA A 216 -12.31 -21.88 -9.45
CA ALA A 216 -12.19 -20.76 -10.38
C ALA A 216 -13.09 -20.95 -11.62
N THR A 217 -13.90 -19.94 -11.95
CA THR A 217 -14.88 -19.99 -13.05
C THR A 217 -14.47 -19.25 -14.32
N GLY A 218 -13.38 -18.50 -14.27
CA GLY A 218 -12.90 -17.67 -15.36
C GLY A 218 -11.37 -17.57 -15.40
N PRO A 219 -10.83 -16.65 -16.21
CA PRO A 219 -9.41 -16.41 -16.28
C PRO A 219 -8.86 -16.04 -14.90
N HIS A 220 -7.81 -16.71 -14.43
CA HIS A 220 -7.25 -16.54 -13.09
C HIS A 220 -5.72 -16.56 -13.11
N PHE A 221 -5.12 -16.36 -11.94
CA PHE A 221 -3.69 -16.46 -11.72
C PHE A 221 -3.41 -17.54 -10.68
N GLU A 222 -2.83 -18.67 -11.09
CA GLU A 222 -2.31 -19.67 -10.15
C GLU A 222 -1.21 -19.02 -9.31
N VAL A 223 -1.29 -19.12 -7.99
CA VAL A 223 -0.23 -18.68 -7.09
C VAL A 223 0.79 -19.81 -6.95
N LYS A 224 1.85 -19.76 -7.77
CA LYS A 224 2.92 -20.75 -7.81
C LYS A 224 3.64 -20.81 -6.46
N SER A 225 4.07 -19.66 -5.98
CA SER A 225 4.81 -19.54 -4.73
C SER A 225 4.71 -18.14 -4.12
N THR A 226 4.92 -18.09 -2.82
CA THR A 226 4.85 -16.89 -1.98
C THR A 226 6.07 -16.89 -1.06
N ARG A 227 6.78 -15.75 -0.97
CA ARG A 227 7.92 -15.60 -0.08
C ARG A 227 7.87 -14.27 0.65
N CYS A 228 8.05 -14.30 1.96
CA CYS A 228 8.04 -13.12 2.82
C CYS A 228 9.31 -13.07 3.68
N ALA A 229 9.86 -11.87 3.89
CA ALA A 229 11.00 -11.64 4.78
C ALA A 229 10.92 -10.26 5.46
N THR A 230 11.50 -10.16 6.65
CA THR A 230 11.59 -8.90 7.41
C THR A 230 12.98 -8.70 7.99
N GLN A 231 13.43 -7.44 8.07
CA GLN A 231 14.67 -7.06 8.72
C GLN A 231 14.47 -5.73 9.45
N PHE A 232 14.53 -5.74 10.79
CA PHE A 232 14.24 -4.56 11.60
C PHE A 232 15.03 -3.31 11.15
N SER A 233 14.33 -2.19 10.96
CA SER A 233 14.91 -0.88 10.68
C SER A 233 14.05 0.25 11.25
N ASN A 234 14.71 1.30 11.75
CA ASN A 234 14.06 2.54 12.16
C ASN A 234 13.97 3.58 11.04
N ASN A 235 14.51 3.28 9.85
CA ASN A 235 14.58 4.25 8.76
C ASN A 235 13.19 4.58 8.16
N ILE A 236 12.15 3.84 8.51
CA ILE A 236 10.75 4.21 8.29
C ILE A 236 9.98 3.89 9.56
N ARG A 237 9.35 4.90 10.18
CA ARG A 237 8.69 4.71 11.48
C ARG A 237 7.58 5.74 11.73
N ASN A 238 6.57 5.31 12.45
CA ASN A 238 5.58 6.16 13.11
C ASN A 238 5.41 5.66 14.55
N ASN A 239 5.50 6.54 15.56
CA ASN A 239 5.39 6.17 16.98
C ASN A 239 3.96 6.33 17.55
N HIS A 240 2.97 6.68 16.73
CA HIS A 240 1.58 6.78 17.15
C HIS A 240 1.04 5.41 17.61
N GLY A 241 0.39 5.39 18.77
CA GLY A 241 -0.16 4.17 19.34
C GLY A 241 -0.76 4.38 20.73
N PHE A 242 -1.46 3.37 21.23
CA PHE A 242 -2.30 3.48 22.43
C PHE A 242 -1.56 3.88 23.71
N LEU A 243 -0.25 3.61 23.80
CA LEU A 243 0.60 4.00 24.94
C LEU A 243 0.94 5.49 24.96
N ARG A 244 0.66 6.24 23.89
CA ARG A 244 0.95 7.68 23.81
C ARG A 244 0.32 8.45 24.97
N ARG A 245 -0.95 8.16 25.30
CA ARG A 245 -1.68 8.81 26.40
C ARG A 245 -1.06 8.61 27.79
N THR A 246 -0.15 7.66 27.94
CA THR A 246 0.50 7.34 29.23
C THR A 246 1.93 7.89 29.33
N ARG A 247 2.42 8.59 28.30
CA ARG A 247 3.75 9.21 28.28
C ARG A 247 3.67 10.66 28.79
N PRO A 248 4.80 11.25 29.23
CA PRO A 248 4.82 12.63 29.73
C PRO A 248 4.18 13.65 28.78
N ASP A 249 4.40 13.50 27.48
CA ASP A 249 3.89 14.43 26.46
C ASP A 249 2.43 14.13 26.05
N GLY A 250 1.83 13.05 26.58
CA GLY A 250 0.45 12.66 26.31
C GLY A 250 0.09 12.67 24.82
N VAL A 251 -1.03 13.32 24.48
CA VAL A 251 -1.54 13.46 23.11
C VAL A 251 -1.10 14.76 22.42
N ALA A 252 0.02 15.36 22.84
CA ALA A 252 0.60 16.52 22.16
C ALA A 252 1.01 16.17 20.73
N ASP A 253 0.76 17.08 19.80
CA ASP A 253 1.20 16.94 18.41
C ASP A 253 2.73 16.98 18.33
N ARG A 254 3.33 15.92 17.80
CA ARG A 254 4.78 15.75 17.70
C ARG A 254 5.10 15.09 16.37
N ARG A 255 6.19 15.52 15.73
CA ARG A 255 6.66 14.99 14.43
C ARG A 255 6.75 13.46 14.39
N ASP A 256 7.18 12.83 15.48
CA ASP A 256 7.38 11.39 15.56
C ASP A 256 6.09 10.57 15.68
N MET A 257 4.94 11.23 15.84
CA MET A 257 3.60 10.62 15.82
C MET A 257 3.03 10.49 14.40
N GLN A 258 3.77 10.92 13.39
CA GLN A 258 3.42 10.77 11.98
C GLN A 258 4.52 10.01 11.23
N PHE A 259 4.28 9.69 9.96
CA PHE A 259 5.25 9.02 9.10
C PHE A 259 6.59 9.76 9.08
N MET A 260 7.66 9.07 9.46
CA MET A 260 9.04 9.54 9.33
C MET A 260 9.83 8.57 8.45
N GLN A 261 10.71 9.10 7.63
CA GLN A 261 11.58 8.29 6.79
C GLN A 261 12.95 8.93 6.56
N GLU A 262 13.99 8.09 6.60
CA GLU A 262 15.33 8.43 6.11
C GLU A 262 15.50 7.91 4.67
N GLY A 263 14.91 8.60 3.68
CA GLY A 263 14.72 8.07 2.32
C GLY A 263 16.02 7.63 1.63
N ARG A 264 17.13 8.33 1.87
CA ARG A 264 18.46 7.96 1.32
C ARG A 264 18.98 6.63 1.87
N LYS A 265 18.76 6.33 3.16
CA LYS A 265 19.15 5.04 3.76
C LYS A 265 18.24 3.94 3.25
N VAL A 266 16.92 4.19 3.20
CA VAL A 266 15.94 3.25 2.62
C VAL A 266 16.34 2.85 1.21
N PHE A 267 16.64 3.82 0.33
CA PHE A 267 17.07 3.53 -1.02
C PHE A 267 18.33 2.64 -1.07
N LYS A 268 19.33 2.92 -0.25
CA LYS A 268 20.60 2.16 -0.23
C LYS A 268 20.46 0.75 0.34
N GLU A 269 19.59 0.55 1.33
CA GLU A 269 19.46 -0.71 2.07
C GLU A 269 18.39 -1.62 1.48
N VAL A 270 17.24 -1.06 1.06
CA VAL A 270 16.10 -1.85 0.56
C VAL A 270 16.35 -2.36 -0.87
N LEU A 271 17.02 -1.57 -1.74
CA LEU A 271 17.30 -2.00 -3.12
C LEU A 271 18.04 -3.35 -3.21
N PRO A 272 19.21 -3.54 -2.57
CA PRO A 272 19.91 -4.82 -2.65
C PRO A 272 19.09 -5.95 -2.00
N LEU A 273 18.39 -5.67 -0.89
CA LEU A 273 17.55 -6.63 -0.19
C LEU A 273 16.43 -7.15 -1.09
N VAL A 274 15.69 -6.26 -1.77
CA VAL A 274 14.58 -6.65 -2.65
C VAL A 274 15.07 -7.40 -3.87
N SER A 275 16.14 -6.93 -4.51
CA SER A 275 16.68 -7.62 -5.68
C SER A 275 17.18 -9.03 -5.34
N GLN A 276 17.84 -9.19 -4.18
CA GLN A 276 18.29 -10.52 -3.73
C GLN A 276 17.09 -11.42 -3.40
N HIS A 277 16.10 -10.90 -2.69
CA HIS A 277 14.89 -11.64 -2.35
C HIS A 277 14.16 -12.18 -3.59
N ILE A 278 14.00 -11.34 -4.63
CA ILE A 278 13.37 -11.75 -5.89
C ILE A 278 14.23 -12.80 -6.60
N ALA A 279 15.54 -12.59 -6.70
CA ALA A 279 16.45 -13.54 -7.35
C ALA A 279 16.44 -14.91 -6.66
N ASP A 280 16.48 -14.93 -5.33
CA ASP A 280 16.42 -16.17 -4.54
C ASP A 280 15.07 -16.87 -4.73
N HIS A 281 13.95 -16.12 -4.71
CA HIS A 281 12.62 -16.69 -4.92
C HIS A 281 12.47 -17.29 -6.33
N MET A 282 12.90 -16.58 -7.36
CA MET A 282 12.90 -17.07 -8.73
C MET A 282 13.78 -18.31 -8.90
N SER A 283 14.98 -18.30 -8.33
CA SER A 283 15.90 -19.45 -8.38
C SER A 283 15.34 -20.69 -7.68
N ASP A 284 14.70 -20.53 -6.52
CA ASP A 284 14.12 -21.65 -5.77
C ASP A 284 12.94 -22.30 -6.53
N GLU A 285 12.23 -21.51 -7.34
CA GLU A 285 11.09 -21.96 -8.17
C GLU A 285 11.50 -22.33 -9.60
N GLY A 286 12.79 -22.21 -9.96
CA GLY A 286 13.29 -22.50 -11.31
C GLY A 286 12.74 -21.58 -12.41
N VAL A 287 12.43 -20.32 -12.05
CA VAL A 287 11.96 -19.29 -12.98
C VAL A 287 13.11 -18.39 -13.40
N GLU A 288 13.31 -18.23 -14.69
CA GLU A 288 14.31 -17.34 -15.25
C GLU A 288 13.73 -15.95 -15.54
N ALA A 289 14.60 -14.94 -15.66
CA ALA A 289 14.21 -13.58 -16.02
C ALA A 289 13.44 -13.50 -17.35
N SER A 290 13.73 -14.40 -18.29
CA SER A 290 13.05 -14.48 -19.58
C SER A 290 11.64 -15.04 -19.50
N ASP A 291 11.28 -15.71 -18.41
CA ASP A 291 9.96 -16.31 -18.22
C ASP A 291 8.95 -15.26 -17.71
N LEU A 292 9.43 -14.21 -17.04
CA LEU A 292 8.59 -13.16 -16.48
C LEU A 292 8.06 -12.22 -17.57
N LYS A 293 6.74 -12.26 -17.76
CA LYS A 293 6.01 -11.33 -18.61
C LYS A 293 5.78 -9.98 -17.91
N ARG A 294 5.63 -9.98 -16.58
CA ARG A 294 5.32 -8.76 -15.82
C ARG A 294 5.86 -8.71 -14.39
N LEU A 295 6.24 -7.51 -13.98
CA LEU A 295 6.62 -7.14 -12.62
C LEU A 295 5.66 -6.08 -12.06
N TRP A 296 4.83 -6.46 -11.09
CA TRP A 296 4.01 -5.52 -10.32
C TRP A 296 4.72 -5.19 -9.01
N LEU A 297 5.69 -4.28 -9.11
CA LEU A 297 6.49 -3.84 -7.98
C LEU A 297 5.71 -2.87 -7.07
N HIS A 298 6.23 -2.64 -5.87
CA HIS A 298 5.74 -1.62 -4.94
C HIS A 298 5.72 -0.24 -5.61
N GLN A 299 4.73 0.58 -5.28
CA GLN A 299 4.44 1.81 -6.02
C GLN A 299 4.74 3.05 -5.18
N ALA A 300 6.00 3.25 -4.81
CA ALA A 300 6.41 4.38 -3.97
C ALA A 300 7.44 5.32 -4.63
N ASN A 301 8.32 4.77 -5.46
CA ASN A 301 9.40 5.52 -6.08
C ASN A 301 9.77 4.90 -7.43
N LYS A 302 9.57 5.66 -8.51
CA LYS A 302 9.83 5.20 -9.87
C LYS A 302 11.30 4.81 -10.08
N SER A 303 12.24 5.59 -9.55
CA SER A 303 13.67 5.29 -9.70
C SER A 303 14.09 4.00 -9.00
N MET A 304 13.46 3.66 -7.87
CA MET A 304 13.67 2.35 -7.23
C MET A 304 13.13 1.22 -8.10
N ASN A 305 11.92 1.39 -8.63
CA ASN A 305 11.30 0.39 -9.51
C ASN A 305 12.14 0.16 -10.76
N ASP A 306 12.54 1.23 -11.46
CA ASP A 306 13.39 1.16 -12.66
C ASP A 306 14.71 0.41 -12.38
N PHE A 307 15.32 0.60 -11.21
CA PHE A 307 16.52 -0.14 -10.82
C PHE A 307 16.24 -1.62 -10.56
N ILE A 308 15.18 -1.93 -9.81
CA ILE A 308 14.80 -3.31 -9.47
C ILE A 308 14.42 -4.07 -10.74
N GLY A 309 13.54 -3.52 -11.59
CA GLY A 309 13.13 -4.18 -12.82
C GLY A 309 14.30 -4.42 -13.76
N LYS A 310 15.23 -3.46 -13.90
CA LYS A 310 16.44 -3.67 -14.68
C LYS A 310 17.30 -4.83 -14.14
N LYS A 311 17.41 -4.93 -12.82
CA LYS A 311 18.20 -5.98 -12.18
C LYS A 311 17.52 -7.35 -12.27
N VAL A 312 16.20 -7.41 -12.12
CA VAL A 312 15.42 -8.65 -12.19
C VAL A 312 15.35 -9.18 -13.62
N LEU A 313 15.08 -8.32 -14.61
CA LEU A 313 14.98 -8.74 -16.02
C LEU A 313 16.35 -8.85 -16.71
N GLY A 314 17.43 -8.38 -16.08
CA GLY A 314 18.77 -8.31 -16.69
C GLY A 314 18.90 -7.30 -17.83
N ARG A 315 17.83 -6.54 -18.13
CA ARG A 315 17.74 -5.49 -19.16
C ARG A 315 16.75 -4.43 -18.71
N THR A 316 16.77 -3.27 -19.34
CA THR A 316 15.71 -2.27 -19.12
C THR A 316 14.35 -2.89 -19.50
N PRO A 317 13.37 -2.90 -18.60
CA PRO A 317 12.02 -3.35 -18.92
C PRO A 317 11.38 -2.43 -19.96
N GLU A 318 10.58 -3.01 -20.86
CA GLU A 318 9.66 -2.23 -21.68
C GLU A 318 8.55 -1.63 -20.80
N PRO A 319 7.89 -0.53 -21.21
CA PRO A 319 6.91 0.16 -20.36
C PRO A 319 5.81 -0.74 -19.79
N GLU A 320 5.32 -1.72 -20.56
CA GLU A 320 4.30 -2.69 -20.09
C GLU A 320 4.82 -3.81 -19.19
N GLU A 321 6.14 -4.05 -19.12
CA GLU A 321 6.71 -5.16 -18.33
C GLU A 321 6.86 -4.79 -16.85
N GLN A 322 6.92 -3.49 -16.54
CA GLN A 322 7.02 -2.95 -15.19
C GLN A 322 6.14 -1.69 -15.06
N PRO A 323 4.80 -1.84 -15.06
CA PRO A 323 3.89 -0.71 -15.01
C PRO A 323 4.07 0.11 -13.72
N ASN A 324 3.86 1.42 -13.85
CA ASN A 324 3.82 2.34 -12.71
C ASN A 324 2.43 3.00 -12.64
N ILE A 325 1.90 3.11 -11.43
CA ILE A 325 0.67 3.84 -11.11
C ILE A 325 0.90 4.97 -10.10
N LEU A 326 2.09 5.05 -9.52
CA LEU A 326 2.44 6.02 -8.48
C LEU A 326 2.36 7.47 -8.97
N GLN A 327 2.42 7.71 -10.28
CA GLN A 327 2.20 9.06 -10.83
C GLN A 327 0.79 9.59 -10.50
N ASP A 328 -0.21 8.70 -10.43
CA ASP A 328 -1.62 9.06 -10.18
C ASP A 328 -2.04 8.81 -8.73
N TYR A 329 -1.45 7.80 -8.08
CA TYR A 329 -1.85 7.35 -6.74
C TYR A 329 -0.90 7.77 -5.63
N ALA A 330 0.28 8.30 -5.96
CA ALA A 330 1.42 8.36 -5.05
C ALA A 330 1.72 6.98 -4.44
N ASN A 331 2.38 6.94 -3.28
CA ASN A 331 2.54 5.72 -2.50
C ASN A 331 1.24 5.37 -1.78
N THR A 332 0.74 4.17 -2.02
CA THR A 332 -0.45 3.63 -1.35
C THR A 332 -0.11 2.48 -0.42
N SER A 333 1.14 2.45 0.07
CA SER A 333 1.63 1.47 1.03
C SER A 333 1.35 0.03 0.58
N SER A 334 0.58 -0.76 1.33
CA SER A 334 0.35 -2.18 0.98
C SER A 334 -0.41 -2.39 -0.33
N ALA A 335 -1.24 -1.44 -0.75
CA ALA A 335 -2.13 -1.59 -1.89
C ALA A 335 -1.42 -1.38 -3.25
N GLY A 336 -0.28 -0.68 -3.28
CA GLY A 336 0.33 -0.18 -4.52
C GLY A 336 0.61 -1.27 -5.56
N SER A 337 1.23 -2.38 -5.16
CA SER A 337 1.49 -3.50 -6.07
C SER A 337 0.20 -4.20 -6.54
N ILE A 338 -0.86 -4.16 -5.74
CA ILE A 338 -2.16 -4.74 -6.08
C ILE A 338 -2.93 -3.84 -7.07
N ILE A 339 -2.82 -2.51 -6.96
CA ILE A 339 -3.37 -1.59 -7.98
C ILE A 339 -2.70 -1.87 -9.33
N ALA A 340 -1.36 -1.98 -9.33
CA ALA A 340 -0.62 -2.28 -10.56
C ALA A 340 -1.03 -3.64 -11.14
N PHE A 341 -1.18 -4.67 -10.29
CA PHE A 341 -1.67 -5.98 -10.70
C PHE A 341 -3.08 -5.89 -11.30
N ALA A 342 -4.04 -5.29 -10.60
CA ALA A 342 -5.43 -5.19 -11.05
C ALA A 342 -5.58 -4.43 -12.38
N LYS A 343 -4.77 -3.38 -12.62
CA LYS A 343 -4.88 -2.56 -13.84
C LYS A 343 -4.12 -3.10 -15.05
N TYR A 344 -3.11 -3.94 -14.84
CA TYR A 344 -2.17 -4.36 -15.88
C TYR A 344 -1.97 -5.87 -15.91
N SER A 345 -3.07 -6.63 -15.85
CA SER A 345 -3.04 -8.10 -15.92
C SER A 345 -3.89 -8.70 -17.05
N ASP A 346 -4.88 -7.98 -17.57
CA ASP A 346 -5.84 -8.51 -18.53
C ASP A 346 -5.23 -8.91 -19.88
N ASP A 347 -4.08 -8.36 -20.24
CA ASP A 347 -3.36 -8.65 -21.48
C ASP A 347 -2.40 -9.86 -21.37
N LEU A 348 -2.21 -10.44 -20.17
CA LEU A 348 -1.45 -11.69 -20.02
C LEU A 348 -2.24 -12.87 -20.59
N LYS A 349 -1.50 -13.82 -21.18
CA LYS A 349 -2.04 -15.01 -21.83
C LYS A 349 -1.79 -16.26 -20.99
N GLU A 350 -2.54 -17.32 -21.27
CA GLU A 350 -2.28 -18.66 -20.72
C GLU A 350 -0.78 -18.99 -20.69
N GLY A 351 -0.29 -19.33 -19.50
CA GLY A 351 1.09 -19.71 -19.25
C GLY A 351 2.04 -18.55 -18.94
N ASP A 352 1.67 -17.29 -19.19
CA ASP A 352 2.51 -16.13 -18.87
C ASP A 352 2.74 -16.03 -17.35
N TYR A 353 4.00 -15.81 -16.95
CA TYR A 353 4.37 -15.59 -15.56
C TYR A 353 4.39 -14.11 -15.21
N GLY A 354 4.04 -13.81 -13.97
CA GLY A 354 4.24 -12.49 -13.39
C GLY A 354 4.67 -12.56 -11.94
N LEU A 355 5.20 -11.45 -11.44
CA LEU A 355 5.65 -11.31 -10.06
C LEU A 355 5.03 -10.07 -9.42
N ILE A 356 4.23 -10.28 -8.37
CA ILE A 356 3.80 -9.20 -7.48
C ILE A 356 4.86 -9.07 -6.39
N CYS A 357 5.42 -7.89 -6.17
CA CYS A 357 6.42 -7.68 -5.14
C CYS A 357 6.20 -6.38 -4.38
N SER A 358 6.12 -6.48 -3.06
CA SER A 358 5.95 -5.35 -2.15
C SER A 358 7.16 -5.21 -1.25
N PHE A 359 7.53 -3.99 -0.87
CA PHE A 359 8.66 -3.73 0.00
C PHE A 359 8.56 -2.35 0.65
N GLY A 360 9.09 -2.21 1.87
CA GLY A 360 9.08 -0.92 2.56
C GLY A 360 9.31 -1.04 4.06
N ALA A 361 8.48 -0.39 4.86
CA ALA A 361 8.66 -0.24 6.31
C ALA A 361 8.69 -1.57 7.06
N GLY A 362 9.57 -1.68 8.06
CA GLY A 362 9.81 -2.90 8.82
C GLY A 362 11.30 -3.13 9.08
N TYR A 363 12.18 -3.21 8.08
CA TYR A 363 11.88 -3.42 6.67
C TYR A 363 11.12 -4.72 6.42
N SER A 364 10.27 -4.71 5.41
CA SER A 364 9.55 -5.88 4.92
C SER A 364 9.74 -6.01 3.41
N VAL A 365 9.77 -7.26 2.93
CA VAL A 365 9.66 -7.60 1.51
C VAL A 365 8.80 -8.86 1.38
N GLY A 366 7.89 -8.85 0.42
CA GLY A 366 7.10 -10.03 0.09
C GLY A 366 6.87 -10.10 -1.41
N SER A 367 6.99 -11.31 -1.96
CA SER A 367 6.84 -11.57 -3.38
C SER A 367 5.94 -12.78 -3.64
N VAL A 368 5.13 -12.68 -4.69
CA VAL A 368 4.14 -13.67 -5.11
C VAL A 368 4.36 -13.95 -6.58
N LEU A 369 4.80 -15.17 -6.88
CA LEU A 369 4.97 -15.64 -8.24
C LEU A 369 3.64 -16.23 -8.72
N VAL A 370 3.16 -15.72 -9.85
CA VAL A 370 1.87 -16.11 -10.42
C VAL A 370 2.00 -16.56 -11.86
N GLN A 371 1.11 -17.45 -12.29
CA GLN A 371 0.98 -17.89 -13.68
C GLN A 371 -0.45 -17.71 -14.16
N ARG A 372 -0.62 -17.11 -15.33
CA ARG A 372 -1.93 -16.86 -15.93
C ARG A 372 -2.55 -18.15 -16.48
N HIS A 373 -3.83 -18.37 -16.19
CA HIS A 373 -4.65 -19.42 -16.79
C HIS A 373 -6.01 -18.89 -17.25
N GLY A 374 -6.56 -19.50 -18.30
CA GLY A 374 -7.76 -19.05 -19.01
C GLY A 374 -7.52 -17.77 -19.79
#